data_AF-A0AB38SC99-F1
#
_entry.id   AF-A0AB38SC99-F1
#
_cell.length_a   1.000
_cell.length_b   1.000
_cell.length_c   1.000
_cell.angle_alpha   90.00
_cell.angle_beta   90.00
_cell.angle_gamma   90.00
#
_symmetry.space_group_name_H-M   'P 1'
#
loop_
_entity.id
_entity.type
_entity.pdbx_description
1 polymer ?
#
loop_
_entity_poly.entity_id
_entity_poly.type
_entity_poly.pdbx_seq_one_letter_code
_entity_poly.pdbx_strand_id
1 'polypeptide(L)' 'MPAAPDPAAPTVGDLEFAADQAIAACGGDAREAVKALIVANDFLEAQLDDLRRKVSTGYARGRLPGARERKDEADV' A
#
# COMPACT_ATOMS: atom_id res chain seq x y z
N MET A 1 -0.41 16.73 -15.30
CA MET A 1 -1.16 15.48 -15.51
C MET A 1 -1.82 15.12 -14.19
N PRO A 2 -3.13 15.34 -14.01
CA PRO A 2 -3.83 14.84 -12.83
C PRO A 2 -3.80 13.31 -12.88
N ALA A 3 -3.47 12.65 -11.77
CA ALA A 3 -3.57 11.21 -11.66
C ALA A 3 -5.02 10.79 -11.93
N ALA A 4 -5.22 9.79 -12.81
CA ALA A 4 -6.53 9.17 -12.97
C ALA A 4 -7.01 8.66 -11.59
N PRO A 5 -8.31 8.75 -11.27
CA PRO A 5 -8.83 8.21 -10.02
C PRO A 5 -8.44 6.73 -9.93
N ASP A 6 -7.83 6.35 -8.81
CA ASP A 6 -7.42 4.99 -8.53
C ASP A 6 -8.67 4.09 -8.56
N PRO A 7 -8.76 3.09 -9.45
CA PRO A 7 -9.96 2.26 -9.59
C PRO A 7 -10.32 1.45 -8.33
N ALA A 8 -9.44 1.46 -7.32
CA ALA A 8 -9.64 0.84 -6.01
C ALA A 8 -10.11 1.80 -4.92
N ALA A 9 -10.37 3.08 -5.23
CA ALA A 9 -10.89 4.01 -4.24
C ALA A 9 -12.28 3.55 -3.75
N PRO A 10 -12.47 3.31 -2.44
CA PRO A 10 -13.75 2.83 -1.91
C PRO A 10 -14.85 3.84 -2.18
N THR A 11 -16.03 3.36 -2.58
CA THR A 11 -17.21 4.22 -2.72
C THR A 11 -17.71 4.64 -1.33
N VAL A 12 -18.55 5.68 -1.28
CA VAL A 12 -19.12 6.15 0.00
C VAL A 12 -19.86 5.04 0.76
N GLY A 13 -20.58 4.16 0.04
CA GLY A 13 -21.25 3.01 0.66
C GLY A 13 -20.29 1.96 1.22
N ASP A 14 -19.13 1.76 0.59
CA ASP A 14 -18.10 0.84 1.09
C ASP A 14 -17.49 1.37 2.39
N LEU A 15 -17.35 2.69 2.50
CA LEU A 15 -16.84 3.36 3.70
C LEU A 15 -17.84 3.27 4.88
N GLU A 16 -19.13 3.48 4.63
CA GLU A 16 -20.17 3.33 5.65
C GLU A 16 -20.22 1.89 6.19
N PHE A 17 -20.20 0.90 5.30
CA PHE A 17 -20.17 -0.51 5.70
C PHE A 17 -18.88 -0.89 6.47
N ALA A 18 -17.72 -0.36 6.07
CA ALA A 18 -16.47 -0.57 6.79
C ALA A 18 -16.48 0.08 8.18
N ALA A 19 -17.08 1.26 8.31
CA ALA A 19 -17.24 1.95 9.59
C ALA A 19 -18.11 1.15 10.55
N ASP A 20 -19.25 0.64 10.09
CA ASP A 20 -20.16 -0.19 10.88
C ASP A 20 -19.45 -1.46 11.38
N GLN A 21 -18.65 -2.10 10.52
CA GLN A 21 -17.85 -3.27 10.91
C GLN A 21 -16.79 -2.93 11.98
N ALA A 22 -16.10 -1.81 11.84
CA ALA A 22 -15.10 -1.38 12.82
C ALA A 22 -15.73 -1.07 14.19
N ILE A 23 -16.91 -0.44 14.19
CA ILE A 23 -17.70 -0.16 15.40
C ILE A 23 -18.16 -1.47 16.04
N ALA A 24 -18.69 -2.42 15.25
CA ALA A 24 -19.12 -3.72 15.74
C ALA A 24 -17.94 -4.51 16.36
N ALA A 25 -16.76 -4.47 15.75
CA ALA A 25 -15.55 -5.11 16.27
C ALA A 25 -15.09 -4.51 17.62
N CYS A 26 -15.42 -3.23 17.89
CA CYS A 26 -15.13 -2.55 19.15
C CYS A 26 -16.29 -2.61 20.16
N GLY A 27 -17.21 -3.58 20.00
CA GLY A 27 -18.33 -3.76 20.93
C GLY A 27 -19.40 -2.67 20.83
N GLY A 28 -19.46 -1.93 19.72
CA GLY A 28 -20.41 -0.85 19.52
C GLY A 28 -19.93 0.53 19.97
N ASP A 29 -18.71 0.65 20.53
CA ASP A 29 -18.16 1.94 20.91
C ASP A 29 -17.40 2.59 19.73
N ALA A 30 -18.03 3.59 19.12
CA ALA A 30 -17.43 4.35 18.02
C ALA A 30 -16.14 5.10 18.42
N ARG A 31 -16.00 5.53 19.68
CA ARG A 31 -14.77 6.21 20.15
C ARG A 31 -13.63 5.21 20.26
N GLU A 32 -13.88 4.01 20.74
CA GLU A 32 -12.87 2.94 20.74
C GLU A 32 -12.50 2.50 19.32
N ALA A 33 -13.48 2.42 18.41
CA ALA A 33 -13.21 2.15 17.00
C ALA A 33 -12.30 3.21 16.36
N VAL A 34 -12.54 4.50 16.62
CA VAL A 34 -11.67 5.58 16.13
C VAL A 34 -10.25 5.46 16.71
N LYS A 35 -10.10 5.19 18.02
CA LYS A 35 -8.77 4.99 18.62
C LYS A 35 -8.04 3.81 17.98
N ALA A 36 -8.73 2.69 17.79
CA ALA A 36 -8.17 1.50 17.16
C ALA A 36 -7.73 1.78 15.73
N LEU A 37 -8.55 2.50 14.96
CA LEU A 37 -8.21 2.90 13.58
C LEU A 37 -7.00 3.83 13.51
N ILE A 38 -6.84 4.78 14.44
CA ILE A 38 -5.66 5.65 14.51
C ILE A 38 -4.40 4.81 14.75
N VAL A 39 -4.42 3.92 15.75
CA VAL A 39 -3.28 3.04 16.04
C VAL A 39 -2.96 2.12 14.86
N ALA A 40 -3.99 1.58 14.20
CA ALA A 40 -3.82 0.73 13.02
C ALA A 40 -3.21 1.52 11.85
N ASN A 41 -3.61 2.78 11.67
CA ASN A 41 -3.05 3.65 10.63
C ASN A 41 -1.56 3.93 10.89
N ASP A 42 -1.21 4.37 12.10
CA ASP A 42 0.19 4.60 12.50
C ASP A 42 1.07 3.35 12.25
N PHE A 43 0.53 2.16 12.52
CA PHE A 43 1.21 0.88 12.26
C PHE A 43 1.41 0.59 10.77
N LEU A 44 0.41 0.88 9.92
CA LEU A 44 0.51 0.70 8.47
C LEU A 44 1.47 1.70 7.84
N GLU A 45 1.46 2.95 8.28
CA GLU A 45 2.41 3.98 7.84
C GLU A 45 3.86 3.57 8.18
N ALA A 46 4.09 3.08 9.41
CA ALA A 46 5.40 2.58 9.81
C ALA A 46 5.87 1.39 8.95
N GLN A 47 4.98 0.47 8.60
CA GLN A 47 5.30 -0.65 7.71
C GLN A 47 5.60 -0.20 6.27
N LEU A 48 4.84 0.77 5.75
CA LEU A 48 5.09 1.35 4.43
C LEU A 48 6.47 2.00 4.36
N ASP A 49 6.85 2.73 5.40
CA ASP A 49 8.16 3.37 5.46
C ASP A 49 9.31 2.36 5.60
N ASP A 50 9.13 1.30 6.39
CA ASP A 50 10.08 0.19 6.45
C ASP A 50 10.24 -0.50 5.09
N LEU A 51 9.13 -0.77 4.40
CA LEU A 51 9.15 -1.37 3.07
C LEU A 51 9.85 -0.46 2.05
N ARG A 52 9.55 0.83 2.06
CA ARG A 52 10.21 1.83 1.19
C ARG A 52 11.72 1.88 1.41
N ARG A 53 12.20 1.70 2.65
CA ARG A 53 13.64 1.62 2.96
C ARG A 53 14.29 0.35 2.43
N LYS A 54 13.56 -0.77 2.45
CA LYS A 54 14.05 -2.09 2.01
C LYS A 54 14.04 -2.26 0.49
N VAL A 55 13.24 -1.49 -0.23
CA VAL A 55 13.19 -1.54 -1.69
C VAL A 55 14.38 -0.79 -2.30
N SER A 56 15.17 -1.47 -3.14
CA SER A 56 16.24 -0.84 -3.93
C SER A 56 15.68 0.23 -4.86
N THR A 57 16.39 1.36 -4.99
CA THR A 57 16.05 2.46 -5.91
C THR A 57 15.87 2.00 -7.37
N GLY A 58 16.50 0.90 -7.78
CA GLY A 58 16.30 0.29 -9.09
C GLY A 58 14.93 -0.34 -9.25
N TYR A 59 14.47 -1.10 -8.24
CA TYR A 59 13.15 -1.74 -8.23
C TYR A 59 12.03 -0.70 -8.12
N ALA A 60 12.17 0.30 -7.23
CA ALA A 60 11.20 1.38 -7.08
C ALA A 60 11.00 2.22 -8.37
N ARG A 61 12.04 2.32 -9.22
CA ARG A 61 11.98 3.02 -10.52
C ARG A 61 11.54 2.13 -11.67
N GLY A 62 11.12 0.88 -11.42
CA GLY A 62 10.75 -0.07 -12.47
C GLY A 62 11.95 -0.51 -13.34
N ARG A 63 13.19 -0.20 -12.95
CA ARG A 63 14.41 -0.71 -13.59
C ARG A 63 14.69 -2.11 -13.06
N LEU A 64 13.83 -3.06 -13.43
CA LEU A 64 14.21 -4.48 -13.42
C LEU A 64 15.36 -4.66 -14.41
N PRO A 65 16.35 -5.52 -14.12
CA PRO A 65 17.41 -5.77 -15.07
C PRO A 65 16.77 -6.42 -16.30
N GLY A 66 16.67 -5.66 -17.39
CA GLY A 66 16.55 -6.24 -18.73
C GLY A 66 17.63 -7.29 -18.79
N ALA A 67 17.20 -8.55 -18.93
CA ALA A 67 18.06 -9.72 -19.01
C ALA A 67 19.28 -9.32 -19.82
N ARG A 68 20.44 -9.36 -19.17
CA ARG A 68 21.76 -9.10 -19.73
C ARG A 68 21.70 -9.45 -21.20
N GLU A 69 21.74 -8.43 -22.07
CA GLU A 69 22.04 -8.64 -23.47
C GLU A 69 23.23 -9.61 -23.45
N ARG A 70 23.01 -10.83 -23.95
CA ARG A 70 24.09 -11.75 -24.26
C ARG A 70 24.93 -11.06 -25.32
N LYS A 71 25.77 -10.12 -24.90
CA LYS A 71 27.00 -9.74 -25.57
C LYS A 71 28.07 -10.72 -25.11
N ASP A 72 27.80 -11.99 -25.39
CA ASP A 72 28.83 -12.97 -25.67
C ASP A 72 28.66 -13.28 -27.16
N GLU A 73 28.93 -12.26 -27.98
CA GLU A 73 29.32 -12.46 -29.38
C GLU A 73 30.84 -12.28 -29.41
N ALA A 74 31.51 -13.17 -30.15
CA ALA A 74 32.95 -13.26 -30.43
C ALA A 74 33.80 -14.10 -29.46
N ASP A 75 33.76 -15.44 -29.62
CA ASP A 75 34.98 -16.24 -29.85
C ASP A 75 34.63 -17.68 -30.33
N VAL A 76 34.37 -17.89 -31.63
CA VAL A 76 34.64 -19.13 -32.43
C VAL A 76 34.75 -18.75 -33.90
#